data_AF-A0A8J7XHH7-F1
#
_entry.id   AF-A0A8J7XHH7-F1
#
_cell.length_a   1.000
_cell.length_b   1.000
_cell.length_c   1.000
_cell.angle_alpha   90.00
_cell.angle_beta   90.00
_cell.angle_gamma   90.00
#
_symmetry.space_group_name_H-M   'P 1'
#
loop_
_entity.id
_entity.type
_entity.pdbx_description
1 polymer ?
#
loop_
_entity_poly.entity_id
_entity_poly.type
_entity_poly.pdbx_seq_one_letter_code
_entity_poly.pdbx_strand_id
1 'polypeptide(L)'
;MGGIAHHFEDFRRDVDVCIETWSGILRESLGYRALYAYVKGSTVKRWDTFMDYVPLVSDVDIHVKVANEDDFFPSEGSFEWAMELSSSYEERFKIANPSHLHIPRAQIVILNEIQKWEDYVPSAPGEVRTIFGEPDEERPQSPDEIRHIDLKRLREDGEVIENLHKSVLDRTGLDFWVTIR
;
A
#
# COMPACT_ATOMS: atom_id res chain seq x y z
N MET A 1 -30.64 -3.43 13.71
CA MET A 1 -29.48 -3.69 12.83
C MET A 1 -29.15 -2.47 11.96
N GLY A 2 -29.25 -1.24 12.48
CA GLY A 2 -28.99 0.00 11.70
C GLY A 2 -27.63 0.66 12.00
N GLY A 3 -26.91 0.23 13.05
CA GLY A 3 -25.66 0.86 13.46
C GLY A 3 -24.43 0.39 12.68
N ILE A 4 -24.39 -0.87 12.23
CA ILE A 4 -23.18 -1.45 11.61
C ILE A 4 -23.00 -0.96 10.16
N ALA A 5 -24.10 -0.79 9.41
CA ALA A 5 -24.03 -0.30 8.03
C ALA A 5 -23.49 1.14 7.94
N HIS A 6 -23.77 1.97 8.96
CA HIS A 6 -23.37 3.38 8.97
C HIS A 6 -21.84 3.56 9.06
N HIS A 7 -21.14 2.62 9.68
CA HIS A 7 -19.68 2.71 9.88
C HIS A 7 -18.86 2.37 8.63
N PHE A 8 -19.41 1.66 7.65
CA PHE A 8 -18.68 1.33 6.43
C PHE A 8 -18.38 2.56 5.58
N GLU A 9 -19.36 3.44 5.45
CA GLU A 9 -19.23 4.69 4.70
C GLU A 9 -18.23 5.62 5.39
N ASP A 10 -18.24 5.65 6.73
CA ASP A 10 -17.27 6.42 7.52
C ASP A 10 -15.83 5.89 7.33
N PHE A 11 -15.61 4.58 7.41
CA PHE A 11 -14.28 4.01 7.16
C PHE A 11 -13.82 4.22 5.72
N ARG A 12 -14.74 4.15 4.74
CA ARG A 12 -14.42 4.42 3.34
C ARG A 12 -14.02 5.88 3.18
N ARG A 13 -14.75 6.79 3.82
CA ARG A 13 -14.41 8.23 3.86
C ARG A 13 -13.04 8.47 4.48
N ASP A 14 -12.69 7.79 5.58
CA ASP A 14 -11.36 7.88 6.18
C ASP A 14 -10.28 7.44 5.18
N VAL A 15 -10.50 6.36 4.44
CA VAL A 15 -9.59 5.90 3.36
C VAL A 15 -9.50 6.91 2.22
N ASP A 16 -10.62 7.48 1.76
CA ASP A 16 -10.64 8.47 0.69
C ASP A 16 -9.87 9.74 1.08
N VAL A 17 -10.09 10.26 2.29
CA VAL A 17 -9.34 11.42 2.80
C VAL A 17 -7.85 11.08 2.96
N CYS A 18 -7.51 9.86 3.36
CA CYS A 18 -6.13 9.40 3.42
C CYS A 18 -5.46 9.47 2.05
N ILE A 19 -6.12 8.93 1.01
CA ILE A 19 -5.62 8.95 -0.37
C ILE A 19 -5.44 10.39 -0.87
N GLU A 20 -6.42 11.26 -0.63
CA GLU A 20 -6.36 12.67 -1.03
C GLU A 20 -5.24 13.43 -0.29
N THR A 21 -5.06 13.17 1.00
CA THR A 21 -4.01 13.79 1.82
C THR A 21 -2.63 13.38 1.30
N TRP A 22 -2.41 12.09 1.05
CA TRP A 22 -1.15 11.60 0.47
C TRP A 22 -0.92 12.10 -0.94
N SER A 23 -1.96 12.26 -1.76
CA SER A 23 -1.87 12.90 -3.08
C SER A 23 -1.23 14.28 -2.98
N GLY A 24 -1.72 15.11 -2.06
CA GLY A 24 -1.18 16.45 -1.82
C GLY A 24 0.27 16.40 -1.32
N ILE A 25 0.54 15.60 -0.29
CA ILE A 25 1.88 15.47 0.29
C ILE A 25 2.91 15.01 -0.74
N LEU A 26 2.61 13.96 -1.50
CA LEU A 26 3.54 13.42 -2.50
C LEU A 26 3.81 14.41 -3.63
N ARG A 27 2.77 15.12 -4.11
CA ARG A 27 2.95 16.16 -5.13
C ARG A 27 3.76 17.34 -4.61
N GLU A 28 3.58 17.75 -3.35
CA GLU A 28 4.35 18.84 -2.74
C GLU A 28 5.80 18.44 -2.46
N SER A 29 6.03 17.25 -1.91
CA SER A 29 7.36 16.80 -1.49
C SER A 29 8.23 16.35 -2.66
N LEU A 30 7.64 15.66 -3.65
CA LEU A 30 8.37 15.16 -4.82
C LEU A 30 8.32 16.15 -5.99
N GLY A 31 7.27 16.96 -6.09
CA GLY A 31 7.09 17.92 -7.18
C GLY A 31 7.05 17.23 -8.54
N TYR A 32 7.81 17.78 -9.50
CA TYR A 32 7.94 17.22 -10.85
C TYR A 32 8.70 15.88 -10.90
N ARG A 33 9.29 15.43 -9.79
CA ARG A 33 10.04 14.17 -9.72
C ARG A 33 9.12 12.95 -9.64
N ALA A 34 7.89 13.12 -9.17
CA ALA A 34 6.90 12.05 -9.20
C ALA A 34 6.21 12.00 -10.57
N LEU A 35 6.35 10.86 -11.25
CA LEU A 35 5.75 10.64 -12.57
C LEU A 35 4.27 10.27 -12.43
N TYR A 36 3.99 9.28 -11.59
CA TYR A 36 2.63 8.85 -11.27
C TYR A 36 2.56 8.17 -9.90
N ALA A 37 1.35 8.11 -9.36
CA ALA A 37 1.04 7.29 -8.21
C ALA A 37 -0.37 6.70 -8.31
N TYR A 38 -0.54 5.50 -7.77
CA TYR A 38 -1.83 4.85 -7.68
C TYR A 38 -1.97 4.10 -6.36
N VAL A 39 -3.21 3.89 -5.93
CA VAL A 39 -3.52 2.96 -4.83
C VAL A 39 -4.02 1.63 -5.38
N LYS A 40 -3.79 0.56 -4.63
CA LYS A 40 -4.32 -0.78 -4.93
C LYS A 40 -4.78 -1.51 -3.67
N GLY A 41 -5.24 -2.74 -3.85
CA GLY A 41 -5.54 -3.64 -2.74
C GLY A 41 -6.97 -3.47 -2.21
N SER A 42 -7.15 -3.74 -0.91
CA SER A 42 -8.46 -3.74 -0.25
C SER A 42 -9.15 -2.38 -0.30
N THR A 43 -8.40 -1.29 -0.33
CA THR A 43 -8.92 0.10 -0.31
C THR A 43 -9.62 0.52 -1.60
N VAL A 44 -9.29 -0.12 -2.73
CA VAL A 44 -9.90 0.17 -4.04
C VAL A 44 -11.10 -0.71 -4.32
N LYS A 45 -11.08 -1.94 -3.80
CA LYS A 45 -12.17 -2.91 -4.01
C LYS A 45 -13.46 -2.45 -3.33
N ARG A 46 -14.57 -2.88 -3.91
CA ARG A 46 -15.88 -2.79 -3.25
C ARG A 46 -15.82 -3.59 -1.94
N TRP A 47 -16.40 -3.03 -0.87
CA TRP A 47 -16.55 -3.73 0.40
C TRP A 47 -18.00 -4.21 0.49
N ASP A 48 -18.16 -5.53 0.52
CA ASP A 48 -19.45 -6.19 0.71
C ASP A 48 -19.61 -6.66 2.16
N THR A 49 -18.50 -6.80 2.90
CA THR A 49 -18.43 -7.26 4.29
C THR A 49 -17.37 -6.50 5.10
N PHE A 50 -17.42 -6.63 6.43
CA PHE A 50 -16.45 -6.00 7.35
C PHE A 50 -15.06 -6.63 7.27
N MET A 51 -14.94 -7.79 6.60
CA MET A 51 -13.66 -8.46 6.40
C MET A 51 -12.91 -7.90 5.19
N ASP A 52 -13.59 -7.17 4.30
CA ASP A 52 -12.96 -6.61 3.11
C ASP A 52 -12.02 -5.44 3.44
N TYR A 53 -12.21 -4.80 4.61
CA TYR A 53 -11.30 -3.82 5.17
C TYR A 53 -11.39 -3.80 6.70
N VAL A 54 -10.26 -4.02 7.36
CA VAL A 54 -10.16 -4.06 8.82
C VAL A 54 -9.26 -2.91 9.28
N PRO A 55 -9.80 -1.82 9.87
CA PRO A 55 -9.06 -0.57 10.14
C PRO A 55 -7.69 -0.72 10.84
N LEU A 56 -7.54 -1.69 11.74
CA LEU A 56 -6.31 -1.91 12.50
C LEU A 56 -5.26 -2.74 11.74
N VAL A 57 -5.66 -3.44 10.68
CA VAL A 57 -4.84 -4.45 9.98
C VAL A 57 -4.61 -4.07 8.52
N SER A 58 -5.60 -3.49 7.86
CA SER A 58 -5.54 -3.14 6.45
C SER A 58 -4.73 -1.87 6.22
N ASP A 59 -3.72 -1.98 5.37
CA ASP A 59 -2.94 -0.84 4.89
C ASP A 59 -3.59 -0.21 3.62
N VAL A 60 -3.26 1.05 3.36
CA VAL A 60 -3.50 1.76 2.11
C VAL A 60 -2.23 1.67 1.28
N ASP A 61 -2.21 0.75 0.31
CA ASP A 61 -1.04 0.48 -0.53
C ASP A 61 -0.89 1.55 -1.63
N ILE A 62 0.00 2.51 -1.43
CA ILE A 62 0.30 3.59 -2.36
C ILE A 62 1.57 3.25 -3.13
N HIS A 63 1.45 3.06 -4.43
CA HIS A 63 2.60 2.83 -5.32
C HIS A 63 2.96 4.13 -6.03
N VAL A 64 4.23 4.49 -6.01
CA VAL A 64 4.75 5.74 -6.58
C VAL A 64 5.89 5.44 -7.53
N LYS A 65 5.84 6.04 -8.72
CA LYS A 65 6.95 6.05 -9.68
C LYS A 65 7.60 7.42 -9.69
N VAL A 66 8.92 7.46 -9.53
CA VAL A 66 9.73 8.69 -9.62
C VAL A 66 10.66 8.65 -10.84
N ALA A 67 11.08 9.83 -11.30
CA ALA A 67 11.96 9.99 -12.46
C ALA A 67 13.31 9.29 -12.23
N ASN A 68 13.96 9.53 -11.09
CA ASN A 68 15.14 8.80 -10.63
C ASN A 68 14.88 8.19 -9.25
N GLU A 69 15.45 7.03 -8.97
CA GLU A 69 15.23 6.33 -7.69
C GLU A 69 15.71 7.17 -6.49
N ASP A 70 16.86 7.82 -6.63
CA ASP A 70 17.43 8.74 -5.64
C ASP A 70 16.58 10.00 -5.40
N ASP A 71 15.50 10.21 -6.19
CA ASP A 71 14.64 11.38 -6.03
C ASP A 71 13.62 11.23 -4.90
N PHE A 72 13.33 10.00 -4.45
CA PHE A 72 12.28 9.80 -3.44
C PHE A 72 12.76 10.10 -2.02
N PHE A 73 13.84 9.45 -1.56
CA PHE A 73 14.44 9.72 -0.27
C PHE A 73 15.75 10.48 -0.44
N PRO A 74 15.99 11.54 0.35
CA PRO A 74 17.33 12.12 0.40
C PRO A 74 18.33 11.08 0.93
N SER A 75 19.53 11.06 0.36
CA SER A 75 20.59 10.11 0.73
C SER A 75 21.04 10.26 2.19
N GLU A 76 21.04 11.49 2.71
CA GLU A 76 21.22 11.79 4.14
C GLU A 76 19.89 12.23 4.76
N GLY A 77 19.62 11.77 5.98
CA GLY A 77 18.41 12.15 6.71
C GLY A 77 17.11 11.49 6.23
N SER A 78 17.20 10.34 5.55
CA SER A 78 16.03 9.62 5.02
C SER A 78 15.02 9.23 6.10
N PHE A 79 15.49 8.92 7.30
CA PHE A 79 14.64 8.61 8.45
C PHE A 79 13.88 9.84 8.94
N GLU A 80 14.58 10.95 9.16
CA GLU A 80 13.98 12.22 9.58
C GLU A 80 12.95 12.69 8.55
N TRP A 81 13.27 12.59 7.26
CA TRP A 81 12.35 12.94 6.18
C TRP A 81 11.11 12.03 6.17
N ALA A 82 11.28 10.72 6.38
CA ALA A 82 10.15 9.80 6.51
C ALA A 82 9.25 10.15 7.72
N MET A 83 9.86 10.52 8.84
CA MET A 83 9.13 10.97 10.04
C MET A 83 8.38 12.28 9.79
N GLU A 84 8.99 13.23 9.10
CA GLU A 84 8.36 14.50 8.71
C GLU A 84 7.16 14.27 7.80
N LEU A 85 7.29 13.41 6.78
CA LEU A 85 6.16 13.03 5.93
C LEU A 85 5.03 12.38 6.73
N SER A 86 5.37 11.44 7.63
CA SER A 86 4.38 10.76 8.46
C SER A 86 3.65 11.74 9.38
N SER A 87 4.37 12.68 10.00
CA SER A 87 3.77 13.71 10.86
C SER A 87 2.87 14.65 10.06
N SER A 88 3.34 15.11 8.88
CA SER A 88 2.58 15.95 7.96
C SER A 88 1.28 15.27 7.51
N TYR A 89 1.34 13.97 7.23
CA TYR A 89 0.15 13.16 6.91
C TYR A 89 -0.85 13.18 8.06
N GLU A 90 -0.43 12.83 9.27
CA GLU A 90 -1.33 12.73 10.42
C GLU A 90 -2.00 14.08 10.74
N GLU A 91 -1.24 15.17 10.72
CA GLU A 91 -1.74 16.52 10.95
C GLU A 91 -2.77 16.94 9.89
N ARG A 92 -2.42 16.81 8.61
CA ARG A 92 -3.31 17.21 7.50
C ARG A 92 -4.58 16.34 7.46
N PHE A 93 -4.45 15.05 7.74
CA PHE A 93 -5.59 14.14 7.81
C PHE A 93 -6.56 14.56 8.91
N LYS A 94 -6.07 14.83 10.13
CA LYS A 94 -6.90 15.26 11.26
C LYS A 94 -7.62 16.58 10.98
N ILE A 95 -6.98 17.51 10.26
CA ILE A 95 -7.60 18.77 9.83
C ILE A 95 -8.69 18.52 8.79
N ALA A 96 -8.41 17.69 7.79
CA ALA A 96 -9.35 17.39 6.70
C ALA A 96 -10.55 16.56 7.18
N ASN A 97 -10.36 15.73 8.21
CA ASN A 97 -11.38 14.85 8.74
C ASN A 97 -11.38 14.82 10.29
N PRO A 98 -11.91 15.86 10.94
CA PRO A 98 -11.88 16.00 12.40
C PRO A 98 -12.77 14.99 13.13
N SER A 99 -13.63 14.26 12.41
CA SER A 99 -14.53 13.24 12.97
C SER A 99 -14.21 11.83 12.44
N HIS A 100 -12.96 11.59 12.06
CA HIS A 100 -12.49 10.27 11.60
C HIS A 100 -12.72 9.19 12.67
N LEU A 101 -13.00 7.96 12.21
CA LEU A 101 -13.07 6.79 13.07
C LEU A 101 -11.69 6.17 13.29
N HIS A 102 -10.82 6.24 12.28
CA HIS A 102 -9.41 5.88 12.38
C HIS A 102 -8.54 6.69 11.41
N ILE A 103 -7.23 6.59 11.60
CA ILE A 103 -6.25 7.11 10.64
C ILE A 103 -5.72 5.92 9.86
N PRO A 104 -6.06 5.77 8.57
CA PRO A 104 -5.60 4.63 7.78
C PRO A 104 -4.07 4.57 7.72
N ARG A 105 -3.51 3.37 7.87
CA ARG A 105 -2.08 3.16 7.72
C ARG A 105 -1.71 3.17 6.25
N ALA A 106 -0.87 4.10 5.82
CA ALA A 106 -0.38 4.10 4.45
C ALA A 106 0.93 3.31 4.34
N GLN A 107 1.01 2.46 3.31
CA GLN A 107 2.25 1.82 2.91
C GLN A 107 2.66 2.39 1.57
N ILE A 108 3.74 3.18 1.55
CA ILE A 108 4.26 3.79 0.33
C ILE A 108 5.34 2.89 -0.27
N VAL A 109 5.18 2.54 -1.53
CA VAL A 109 6.03 1.61 -2.27
C VAL A 109 6.59 2.31 -3.50
N ILE A 110 7.92 2.26 -3.67
CA ILE A 110 8.60 2.86 -4.83
C ILE A 110 8.71 1.83 -5.94
N LEU A 111 8.11 2.13 -7.09
CA LEU A 111 8.02 1.20 -8.22
C LEU A 111 9.33 1.03 -9.00
N ASN A 112 10.26 1.97 -8.86
CA ASN A 112 11.50 2.03 -9.64
C ASN A 112 12.28 0.70 -9.62
N GLU A 113 12.45 0.08 -8.45
CA GLU A 113 13.16 -1.21 -8.35
C GLU A 113 12.27 -2.40 -8.59
N ILE A 114 11.03 -2.35 -8.11
CA ILE A 114 10.11 -3.49 -8.17
C ILE A 114 9.79 -3.84 -9.62
N GLN A 115 9.63 -2.82 -10.48
CA GLN A 115 9.41 -3.04 -11.92
C GLN A 115 10.61 -3.63 -12.65
N LYS A 116 11.82 -3.62 -12.06
CA LYS A 116 13.01 -4.26 -12.65
C LYS A 116 13.06 -5.76 -12.38
N TRP A 117 12.23 -6.29 -11.48
CA TRP A 117 12.24 -7.70 -11.13
C TRP A 117 11.70 -8.54 -12.29
N GLU A 118 12.38 -9.64 -12.62
CA GLU A 118 12.01 -10.53 -13.73
C GLU A 118 10.58 -11.09 -13.58
N ASP A 119 10.17 -11.28 -12.34
CA ASP A 119 8.92 -11.87 -11.91
C ASP A 119 7.94 -10.85 -11.32
N TYR A 120 8.13 -9.56 -11.66
CA TYR A 120 7.15 -8.53 -11.36
C TYR A 120 5.84 -8.80 -12.10
N VAL A 121 4.73 -8.66 -11.36
CA VAL A 121 3.37 -8.79 -11.85
C VAL A 121 2.69 -7.42 -11.72
N PRO A 122 2.48 -6.67 -12.82
CA PRO A 122 1.76 -5.41 -12.74
C PRO A 122 0.32 -5.63 -12.30
N SER A 123 -0.26 -4.61 -11.66
CA SER A 123 -1.66 -4.65 -11.28
C SER A 123 -2.55 -4.56 -12.52
N ALA A 124 -3.65 -5.32 -12.56
CA ALA A 124 -4.50 -5.34 -13.74
C ALA A 124 -5.24 -4.00 -13.94
N PRO A 125 -5.56 -3.62 -15.19
CA PRO A 125 -6.40 -2.45 -15.45
C PRO A 125 -7.72 -2.54 -14.70
N GLY A 126 -8.08 -1.47 -13.97
CA GLY A 126 -9.30 -1.41 -13.16
C GLY A 126 -9.17 -1.95 -11.73
N GLU A 127 -8.02 -2.54 -11.35
CA GLU A 127 -7.75 -2.93 -9.96
C GLU A 127 -7.01 -1.85 -9.15
N VAL A 128 -6.63 -0.76 -9.82
CA VAL A 128 -5.93 0.38 -9.23
C VAL A 128 -6.78 1.64 -9.36
N ARG A 129 -6.61 2.56 -8.41
CA ARG A 129 -7.13 3.92 -8.51
C ARG A 129 -5.95 4.88 -8.61
N THR A 130 -5.80 5.50 -9.77
CA THR A 130 -4.76 6.51 -10.00
C THR A 130 -5.00 7.72 -9.10
N ILE A 131 -3.97 8.13 -8.38
CA ILE A 131 -3.97 9.33 -7.55
C ILE A 131 -3.56 10.53 -8.40
N PHE A 132 -2.49 10.37 -9.19
CA PHE A 132 -1.98 11.38 -10.12
C PHE A 132 -1.07 10.77 -11.19
N GLY A 133 -0.85 11.53 -12.27
CA GLY A 133 -0.07 11.08 -13.41
C GLY A 133 -0.80 10.01 -14.22
N GLU A 134 -0.07 9.39 -15.14
CA GLU A 134 -0.55 8.28 -15.96
C GLU A 134 0.39 7.09 -15.73
N PRO A 135 -0.10 6.01 -15.08
CA PRO A 135 0.68 4.78 -14.95
C PRO A 135 1.06 4.21 -16.31
N ASP A 136 2.24 3.61 -16.41
CA ASP A 136 2.67 2.94 -17.62
C ASP A 136 1.67 1.83 -18.01
N GLU A 137 1.32 1.76 -19.29
CA GLU A 137 0.52 0.66 -19.81
C GLU A 137 1.39 -0.60 -19.89
N GLU A 138 1.48 -1.32 -18.77
CA GLU A 138 2.12 -2.62 -18.75
C GLU A 138 1.19 -3.70 -19.30
N ARG A 139 1.77 -4.67 -20.03
CA ARG A 139 1.01 -5.82 -20.52
C ARG A 139 0.50 -6.61 -19.30
N PRO A 140 -0.82 -6.80 -19.15
CA PRO A 140 -1.34 -7.68 -18.12
C PRO A 140 -0.86 -9.11 -18.40
N GLN A 141 -0.34 -9.76 -17.37
CA GLN A 141 0.00 -11.17 -17.43
C GLN A 141 -1.29 -12.01 -17.32
N SER A 142 -1.31 -13.11 -18.05
CA SER A 142 -2.39 -14.09 -17.97
C SER A 142 -2.36 -14.83 -16.62
N PRO A 143 -3.51 -15.36 -16.17
CA PRO A 143 -3.56 -16.15 -14.93
C PRO A 143 -2.59 -17.34 -14.90
N ASP A 144 -2.29 -17.93 -16.05
CA ASP A 144 -1.36 -19.05 -16.15
C ASP A 144 0.12 -18.60 -16.05
N GLU A 145 0.46 -17.44 -16.62
CA GLU A 145 1.78 -16.81 -16.44
C GLU A 145 2.01 -16.44 -14.96
N ILE A 146 1.03 -15.81 -14.32
CA ILE A 146 1.08 -15.46 -12.89
C ILE A 146 1.26 -16.73 -12.05
N ARG A 147 0.46 -17.78 -12.31
CA ARG A 147 0.59 -19.05 -11.59
C ARG A 147 1.96 -19.68 -11.76
N HIS A 148 2.56 -19.56 -12.95
CA HIS A 148 3.90 -20.09 -13.19
C HIS A 148 4.96 -19.33 -12.37
N ILE A 149 4.87 -18.00 -12.31
CA ILE A 149 5.72 -17.14 -11.49
C ILE A 149 5.57 -17.49 -10.00
N ASP A 150 4.34 -17.58 -9.49
CA ASP A 150 4.05 -17.89 -8.10
C ASP A 150 4.64 -19.26 -7.70
N LEU A 151 4.47 -20.28 -8.56
CA LEU A 151 5.01 -21.62 -8.32
C LEU A 151 6.54 -21.65 -8.36
N LYS A 152 7.17 -20.82 -9.19
CA LYS A 152 8.64 -20.67 -9.22
C LYS A 152 9.12 -20.12 -7.88
N ARG A 153 8.55 -19.00 -7.41
CA ARG A 153 8.90 -18.38 -6.12
C ARG A 153 8.68 -19.31 -4.94
N LEU A 154 7.52 -19.97 -4.85
CA LEU A 154 7.24 -20.93 -3.77
C LEU A 154 8.24 -22.09 -3.69
N ARG A 155 8.85 -22.49 -4.82
CA ARG A 155 9.90 -23.52 -4.81
C ARG A 155 11.25 -22.97 -4.35
N GLU A 156 11.57 -21.74 -4.74
CA GLU A 156 12.78 -21.04 -4.30
C GLU A 156 12.74 -20.78 -2.78
N ASP A 157 11.56 -20.49 -2.24
CA ASP A 157 11.32 -20.32 -0.80
C ASP A 157 11.13 -21.64 -0.02
N GLY A 158 11.39 -22.78 -0.65
CA GLY A 158 11.05 -24.11 -0.11
C GLY A 158 11.59 -24.35 1.31
N GLU A 159 12.84 -23.95 1.59
CA GLU A 159 13.44 -24.08 2.92
C GLU A 159 12.75 -23.20 3.97
N VAL A 160 12.34 -21.98 3.60
CA VAL A 160 11.60 -21.08 4.49
C VAL A 160 10.22 -21.66 4.80
N ILE A 161 9.51 -22.15 3.79
CA ILE A 161 8.18 -22.75 3.93
C ILE A 161 8.24 -24.02 4.78
N GLU A 162 9.23 -24.89 4.55
CA GLU A 162 9.44 -26.10 5.34
C GLU A 162 9.72 -25.79 6.82
N ASN A 163 10.34 -24.65 7.11
CA ASN A 163 10.65 -24.24 8.48
C ASN A 163 9.66 -23.25 9.08
N LEU A 164 8.66 -22.77 8.34
CA LEU A 164 7.68 -21.78 8.80
C LEU A 164 6.92 -22.26 10.03
N HIS A 165 6.54 -23.54 10.09
CA HIS A 165 5.88 -24.11 11.27
C HIS A 165 6.76 -24.10 12.53
N LYS A 166 8.09 -24.01 12.37
CA LYS A 166 9.05 -23.95 13.49
C LYS A 166 9.27 -22.51 13.97
N SER A 167 9.02 -21.51 13.13
CA SER A 167 9.10 -20.08 13.52
C SER A 167 7.81 -19.59 14.19
N VAL A 168 6.70 -20.31 14.02
CA VAL A 168 5.40 -19.99 14.62
C VAL A 168 5.16 -20.85 15.87
N LEU A 169 5.89 -20.56 16.95
CA LEU A 169 5.53 -21.06 18.29
C LEU A 169 5.02 -19.89 19.13
N ASP A 170 3.71 -19.90 19.38
CA ASP A 170 2.98 -19.09 20.35
C ASP A 170 3.38 -17.60 20.45
N ARG A 171 3.24 -16.88 19.35
CA ARG A 171 3.33 -15.41 19.32
C ARG A 171 1.96 -14.84 19.01
N THR A 172 1.20 -14.51 20.05
CA THR A 172 -0.13 -13.89 19.91
C THR A 172 0.00 -12.40 19.61
N GLY A 173 -0.80 -11.89 18.68
CA GLY A 173 -0.93 -10.44 18.44
C GLY A 173 0.08 -9.88 17.43
N LEU A 174 0.62 -8.68 17.70
CA LEU A 174 1.48 -7.93 16.78
C LEU A 174 2.82 -8.63 16.48
N ASP A 175 3.26 -9.54 17.36
CA ASP A 175 4.51 -10.28 17.22
C ASP A 175 4.52 -11.28 16.05
N PHE A 176 3.33 -11.75 15.63
CA PHE A 176 3.19 -12.60 14.45
C PHE A 176 3.51 -11.82 13.17
N TRP A 177 3.04 -10.57 13.07
CA TRP A 177 3.16 -9.73 11.88
C TRP A 177 4.61 -9.33 11.55
N VAL A 178 5.46 -9.18 12.56
CA VAL A 178 6.88 -8.84 12.40
C VAL A 178 7.69 -9.97 11.77
N THR A 179 7.23 -11.22 11.88
CA THR A 179 8.02 -12.41 11.46
C THR A 179 7.78 -12.81 9.99
N ILE A 180 6.71 -12.30 9.36
CA ILE A 180 6.33 -12.62 7.97
C ILE A 180 6.78 -11.55 6.98
N ARG A 181 7.49 -10.52 7.45
CA ARG A 181 8.13 -9.50 6.60
C ARG A 181 9.60 -9.81 6.41
#